data_AF-A0A7H8JPT3-F1
#
_entry.id   AF-A0A7H8JPT3-F1
#
_cell.length_a   1.000
_cell.length_b   1.000
_cell.length_c   1.000
_cell.angle_alpha   90.00
_cell.angle_beta   90.00
_cell.angle_gamma   90.00
#
_symmetry.space_group_name_H-M   'P 1'
#
loop_
_entity.id
_entity.type
_entity.pdbx_description
1 polymer ?
#
loop_
_entity_poly.entity_id
_entity_poly.type
_entity_poly.pdbx_seq_one_letter_code
_entity_poly.pdbx_strand_id
1 'polypeptide(L)' 'MTNPKSRETAPQDLDCGFDALRGDCAEMADRWPGAPAEKKTGHGEKARIENIVVPERSAHLVEGMSEYGD' A
#
# COMPACT_ATOMS: atom_id res chain seq x y z
N MET A 1 -16.39 12.44 23.57
CA MET A 1 -15.99 12.24 22.17
C MET A 1 -16.37 10.81 21.80
N THR A 2 -17.40 10.62 20.96
CA THR A 2 -17.84 9.28 20.54
C THR A 2 -16.88 8.77 19.47
N ASN A 3 -16.32 7.58 19.67
CA ASN A 3 -15.45 6.93 18.69
C ASN A 3 -16.32 6.40 17.53
N PRO A 4 -16.03 6.71 16.25
CA PRO A 4 -16.75 6.08 15.14
C PRO A 4 -16.50 4.57 15.21
N LYS A 5 -17.58 3.79 15.29
CA LYS A 5 -17.47 2.32 15.21
C LYS A 5 -16.77 1.97 13.91
N SER A 6 -15.66 1.23 14.00
CA SER A 6 -15.05 0.57 12.84
C SER A 6 -16.16 -0.16 12.12
N ARG A 7 -16.45 0.32 10.91
CA ARG A 7 -17.41 -0.31 10.02
C ARG A 7 -16.75 -1.64 9.68
N GLU A 8 -17.26 -2.74 10.23
CA GLU A 8 -16.81 -4.08 9.88
C GLU A 8 -16.97 -4.21 8.37
N THR A 9 -15.84 -4.11 7.67
CA THR A 9 -15.78 -4.35 6.24
C THR A 9 -16.14 -5.82 6.07
N ALA A 10 -17.16 -6.09 5.24
CA ALA A 10 -17.54 -7.45 4.90
C ALA A 10 -16.29 -8.26 4.52
N PRO A 11 -16.24 -9.57 4.81
CA PRO A 11 -15.16 -10.42 4.33
C PRO A 11 -15.10 -10.22 2.82
N GLN A 12 -14.05 -9.55 2.35
CA GLN A 12 -13.78 -9.49 0.93
C GLN A 12 -13.52 -10.93 0.55
N ASP A 13 -14.28 -11.44 -0.40
CA ASP A 13 -14.04 -12.77 -0.96
C ASP A 13 -12.64 -12.73 -1.56
N LEU A 14 -11.62 -13.13 -0.80
CA LEU A 14 -10.22 -13.06 -1.24
C LEU A 14 -9.91 -14.12 -2.31
N ASP A 15 -10.87 -15.01 -2.60
CA ASP A 15 -10.73 -16.10 -3.56
C ASP A 15 -10.86 -15.61 -5.01
N CYS A 16 -11.37 -14.39 -5.24
CA CYS A 16 -11.51 -13.82 -6.59
C CYS A 16 -10.20 -13.27 -7.20
N GLY A 17 -9.08 -13.38 -6.47
CA GLY A 17 -7.74 -13.10 -6.98
C GLY A 17 -7.42 -11.61 -7.20
N PHE A 18 -6.17 -11.32 -7.59
CA PHE A 18 -5.66 -9.95 -7.68
C PHE A 18 -6.35 -9.07 -8.71
N ASP A 19 -6.91 -9.64 -9.78
CA ASP A 19 -7.56 -8.86 -10.83
C ASP A 19 -8.89 -8.26 -10.36
N ALA A 20 -9.68 -9.03 -9.59
CA ALA A 20 -10.90 -8.53 -8.96
C ALA A 20 -10.59 -7.42 -7.95
N LEU A 21 -9.60 -7.64 -7.08
CA LEU A 21 -9.16 -6.63 -6.11
C LEU A 21 -8.69 -5.33 -6.79
N ARG A 22 -8.00 -5.43 -7.93
CA ARG A 22 -7.56 -4.26 -8.70
C ARG A 22 -8.75 -3.48 -9.26
N GLY A 23 -9.80 -4.15 -9.68
CA GLY A 23 -11.07 -3.55 -10.12
C GLY A 23 -11.78 -2.81 -8.98
N ASP A 24 -11.92 -3.44 -7.82
CA ASP A 24 -12.54 -2.84 -6.63
C ASP A 24 -11.78 -1.58 -6.18
N CYS A 25 -10.44 -1.64 -6.21
CA CYS A 25 -9.59 -0.48 -5.91
C CYS A 25 -9.77 0.66 -6.91
N ALA A 26 -9.98 0.36 -8.20
CA ALA A 26 -10.25 1.37 -9.20
C ALA A 26 -11.62 2.05 -8.97
N GLU A 27 -12.65 1.28 -8.64
CA GLU A 27 -13.99 1.83 -8.32
C GLU A 27 -13.98 2.71 -7.06
N MET A 28 -13.16 2.35 -6.06
CA MET A 28 -13.02 3.18 -4.86
C MET A 28 -12.22 4.47 -5.10
N ALA A 29 -11.26 4.46 -6.02
CA ALA A 29 -10.39 5.61 -6.27
C ALA A 29 -11.18 6.85 -6.73
N ASP A 30 -12.23 6.67 -7.52
CA ASP A 30 -13.10 7.77 -7.98
C ASP A 30 -13.79 8.54 -6.84
N ARG A 31 -13.91 7.91 -5.66
CA ARG A 31 -14.53 8.51 -4.49
C ARG A 31 -13.54 9.33 -3.65
N TRP A 32 -12.25 9.31 -3.98
CA TRP A 32 -11.21 9.99 -3.20
C TRP A 32 -10.80 11.32 -3.82
N PRO A 33 -10.96 12.45 -3.08
CA PRO A 33 -10.48 13.74 -3.57
C PRO A 33 -8.96 13.72 -3.70
N GLY A 34 -8.46 13.99 -4.92
CA GLY A 34 -7.03 13.94 -5.24
C GLY A 34 -6.53 12.60 -5.78
N ALA A 35 -7.43 11.71 -6.22
CA ALA A 35 -7.03 10.50 -6.95
C ALA A 35 -6.18 10.87 -8.18
N PRO A 36 -5.03 10.20 -8.41
CA PRO A 36 -4.21 10.46 -9.59
C PRO A 36 -5.00 10.12 -10.86
N ALA A 37 -5.16 11.10 -11.76
CA ALA A 37 -5.99 10.98 -12.97
C ALA A 37 -5.56 9.82 -13.89
N GLU A 38 -4.29 9.45 -13.87
CA GLU A 38 -3.76 8.25 -14.54
C GLU A 38 -2.58 7.71 -13.74
N LYS A 39 -2.55 6.39 -13.51
CA LYS A 39 -1.34 5.70 -13.08
C LYS A 39 -0.34 5.86 -14.23
N LYS A 40 0.62 6.78 -14.10
CA LYS A 40 1.78 6.80 -15.00
C LYS A 40 2.37 5.40 -14.97
N THR A 41 2.34 4.71 -16.11
CA THR A 41 2.84 3.34 -16.31
C THR A 41 4.36 3.24 -16.27
N GLY A 42 5.04 4.31 -15.85
CA GLY A 42 6.40 4.18 -15.37
C GLY A 42 6.33 3.67 -13.95
N HIS A 43 7.15 2.66 -13.63
CA HIS A 43 7.87 2.75 -12.37
C HIS A 43 8.57 4.10 -12.42
N GLY A 44 7.90 5.17 -11.98
CA GLY A 44 8.48 6.51 -11.95
C GLY A 44 9.82 6.31 -11.27
N GLU A 45 10.92 6.70 -11.93
CA GLU A 45 12.29 6.51 -11.47
C GLU A 45 12.23 6.52 -9.96
N LYS A 46 12.35 5.33 -9.32
CA LYS A 46 12.06 5.19 -7.90
C LYS A 46 12.79 6.35 -7.27
N ALA A 47 12.08 7.34 -6.74
CA ALA A 47 12.73 8.57 -6.27
C ALA A 47 13.80 8.05 -5.33
N ARG A 48 15.08 8.14 -5.73
CA ARG A 48 16.10 7.35 -5.06
C ARG A 48 16.08 7.85 -3.63
N ILE A 49 15.59 7.02 -2.72
CA ILE A 49 15.46 7.40 -1.33
C ILE A 49 16.85 7.17 -0.76
N GLU A 50 17.74 8.10 -1.06
CA GLU A 50 19.12 8.07 -0.64
C GLU A 50 19.20 8.61 0.79
N ASN A 51 20.16 8.11 1.56
CA ASN A 51 20.47 8.59 2.91
C ASN A 51 19.47 8.20 4.02
N ILE A 52 18.67 7.13 3.87
CA ILE A 52 17.98 6.53 5.01
C ILE A 52 19.01 5.81 5.88
N VAL A 53 19.17 6.28 7.13
CA VAL A 53 19.98 5.60 8.14
C VAL A 53 19.05 4.91 9.13
N VAL A 54 19.14 3.59 9.23
CA VAL A 54 18.39 2.80 10.22
C VAL A 54 19.19 2.77 11.52
N PRO A 55 18.61 3.18 12.67
CA PRO A 55 19.28 3.05 13.96
C PRO A 55 19.59 1.59 14.31
N GLU A 56 20.71 1.33 14.98
CA GLU A 56 21.17 -0.01 15.42
C GLU A 56 20.08 -0.81 16.13
N ARG A 57 19.29 -0.15 16.99
CA ARG A 57 18.21 -0.77 17.74
C ARG A 57 17.15 -1.40 16.83
N SER A 58 16.96 -0.88 15.62
CA SER A 58 15.97 -1.32 14.64
C SER A 58 16.55 -2.15 13.50
N ALA A 59 17.88 -2.28 13.40
CA ALA A 59 18.54 -3.00 12.30
C ALA A 59 18.10 -4.47 12.21
N HIS A 60 17.91 -5.13 13.36
CA HIS A 60 17.46 -6.52 13.42
C HIS A 60 16.07 -6.77 12.80
N LEU A 61 15.20 -5.75 12.75
CA LEU A 61 13.88 -5.86 12.13
C LEU A 61 13.98 -5.88 10.61
N VAL A 62 14.90 -5.09 10.06
CA VAL A 62 15.13 -5.02 8.61
C VAL A 62 15.90 -6.23 8.13
N GLU A 63 16.87 -6.72 8.91
CA GLU A 63 17.65 -7.91 8.60
C GLU A 63 16.76 -9.13 8.30
N GLY A 64 15.72 -9.33 9.11
CA GLY A 64 14.73 -10.40 8.91
C GLY A 64 13.78 -10.21 7.72
N MET A 65 13.82 -9.04 7.06
CA MET A 65 12.98 -8.69 5.91
C MET A 65 13.79 -8.59 4.60
N SER A 66 15.06 -9.02 4.62
CA SER A 66 15.96 -8.94 3.47
C SER A 66 15.47 -9.71 2.24
N GLU A 67 14.58 -10.70 2.42
CA GLU A 67 13.95 -11.46 1.33
C GLU A 67 13.08 -10.61 0.38
N TYR A 68 12.69 -9.40 0.81
CA TYR A 68 11.84 -8.49 0.03
C TYR A 68 12.63 -7.38 -0.71
N GLY A 69 13.96 -7.38 -0.63
CA GLY A 69 14.83 -6.27 -1.03
C GLY A 69 15.60 -6.40 -2.35
N ASP A 70 15.51 -7.54 -3.05
CA ASP A 70 16.08 -7.76 -4.39
C ASP A 70 15.04 -7.46 -5.49
#